data_AF-A0A2Z4W969-F1
#
_entry.id   AF-A0A2Z4W969-F1
#
_cell.length_a   1.000
_cell.length_b   1.000
_cell.length_c   1.000
_cell.angle_alpha   90.00
_cell.angle_beta   90.00
_cell.angle_gamma   90.00
#
_symmetry.space_group_name_H-M   'P 1'
#
loop_
_entity.id
_entity.type
_entity.pdbx_description
1 polymer ?
#
loop_
_entity_poly.entity_id
_entity_poly.type
_entity_poly.pdbx_seq_one_letter_code
_entity_poly.pdbx_strand_id
1 'polypeptide(L)'
;MSYTTPGQPQGKPFSVSNFLREALIAELVAINGYVRAINEVNIPELRKLLYHIMLDEKRHYGMFLEALRKCDCVEFEKSLDSISHVEIKNKPLKTRNYEGKDNTTIILKEIRDNIKGELEAVLLYESIIEQIDDKEIQNLLQRISNEEKEHTEELTQALIRLDKDPFGPLDCFIR
;
A
#
# COMPACT_ATOMS: atom_id res chain seq x y z
N MET A 1 -2.53 10.81 8.73
CA MET A 1 -2.97 12.04 9.42
C MET A 1 -4.49 12.02 9.50
N SER A 2 -5.06 12.07 10.70
CA SER A 2 -6.51 12.08 10.92
C SER A 2 -7.11 13.43 10.50
N TYR A 3 -8.12 13.43 9.62
CA TYR A 3 -8.84 14.62 9.16
C TYR A 3 -9.88 15.10 10.19
N THR A 4 -9.46 15.51 11.39
CA THR A 4 -10.40 16.03 12.40
C THR A 4 -9.91 17.33 13.02
N THR A 5 -10.43 18.46 12.52
CA THR A 5 -10.24 19.81 13.08
C THR A 5 -11.47 20.20 13.93
N PRO A 6 -11.31 20.90 15.08
CA PRO A 6 -12.43 21.38 15.88
C PRO A 6 -13.36 22.33 15.10
N GLY A 7 -14.68 22.11 15.14
CA GLY A 7 -15.70 22.98 14.53
C GLY A 7 -16.29 22.50 13.20
N GLN A 8 -15.83 21.37 12.64
CA GLN A 8 -16.52 20.70 11.53
C GLN A 8 -17.72 19.88 12.03
N PRO A 9 -18.84 19.81 11.27
CA PRO A 9 -19.89 18.82 11.51
C PRO A 9 -19.25 17.43 11.56
N GLN A 10 -19.36 16.75 12.69
CA GLN A 10 -18.98 15.35 12.76
C GLN A 10 -20.03 14.49 12.06
N GLY A 11 -19.55 13.49 11.32
CA GLY A 11 -20.40 12.61 10.51
C GLY A 11 -20.60 13.13 9.08
N LYS A 12 -19.55 13.09 8.26
CA LYS A 12 -19.81 12.92 6.81
C LYS A 12 -20.56 11.59 6.67
N PRO A 13 -21.73 11.53 6.01
CA PRO A 13 -22.31 10.24 5.66
C PRO A 13 -21.26 9.45 4.87
N PHE A 14 -21.03 8.21 5.30
CA PHE A 14 -20.11 7.31 4.63
C PHE A 14 -20.47 7.24 3.14
N SER A 15 -19.46 7.40 2.29
CA SER A 15 -19.62 7.33 0.84
C SER A 15 -18.53 6.43 0.30
N VAL A 16 -18.96 5.40 -0.42
CA VAL A 16 -18.07 4.42 -1.07
C VAL A 16 -17.02 5.11 -1.93
N SER A 17 -17.38 6.16 -2.68
CA SER A 17 -16.42 6.87 -3.53
C SER A 17 -15.38 7.68 -2.74
N ASN A 18 -15.73 8.23 -1.57
CA ASN A 18 -14.74 8.87 -0.69
C ASN A 18 -13.80 7.85 -0.06
N PHE A 19 -14.33 6.70 0.34
CA PHE A 19 -13.52 5.62 0.86
C PHE A 19 -12.55 5.09 -0.20
N LEU A 20 -13.01 4.84 -1.44
CA LEU A 20 -12.15 4.39 -2.53
C LEU A 20 -11.03 5.40 -2.83
N ARG A 21 -11.28 6.71 -2.65
CA ARG A 21 -10.23 7.74 -2.75
C ARG A 21 -9.23 7.66 -1.59
N GLU A 22 -9.69 7.37 -0.38
CA GLU A 22 -8.81 7.15 0.76
C GLU A 22 -7.93 5.91 0.55
N ALA A 23 -8.51 4.82 0.05
CA ALA A 23 -7.77 3.62 -0.34
C ALA A 23 -6.71 3.93 -1.42
N LEU A 24 -7.07 4.66 -2.49
CA LEU A 24 -6.10 5.11 -3.51
C LEU A 24 -4.93 5.90 -2.92
N ILE A 25 -5.18 6.75 -1.92
CA ILE A 25 -4.14 7.50 -1.23
C ILE A 25 -3.25 6.55 -0.41
N ALA A 26 -3.85 5.59 0.31
CA ALA A 26 -3.11 4.59 1.07
C ALA A 26 -2.16 3.79 0.17
N GLU A 27 -2.64 3.33 -0.99
CA GLU A 27 -1.82 2.63 -1.99
C GLU A 27 -0.65 3.48 -2.49
N LEU A 28 -0.87 4.75 -2.80
CA LEU A 28 0.21 5.65 -3.21
C LEU A 28 1.25 5.88 -2.09
N VAL A 29 0.82 5.91 -0.83
CA VAL A 29 1.71 6.00 0.32
C VAL A 29 2.55 4.72 0.43
N ALA A 30 1.94 3.54 0.30
CA ALA A 30 2.61 2.24 0.33
C ALA A 30 3.62 2.11 -0.82
N ILE A 31 3.22 2.38 -2.06
CA ILE A 31 4.11 2.37 -3.24
C ILE A 31 5.36 3.24 -3.00
N ASN A 32 5.18 4.46 -2.49
CA ASN A 32 6.30 5.36 -2.21
C ASN A 32 7.16 4.88 -1.04
N GLY A 33 6.55 4.26 -0.03
CA GLY A 33 7.24 3.57 1.06
C GLY A 33 8.18 2.48 0.53
N TYR A 34 7.65 1.56 -0.28
CA TYR A 34 8.46 0.51 -0.88
C TYR A 34 9.53 1.03 -1.83
N VAL A 35 9.23 2.02 -2.67
CA VAL A 35 10.24 2.65 -3.55
C VAL A 35 11.40 3.22 -2.73
N ARG A 36 11.11 3.87 -1.60
CA ARG A 36 12.15 4.38 -0.69
C ARG A 36 12.97 3.22 -0.12
N ALA A 37 12.32 2.21 0.46
CA ALA A 37 12.99 1.06 1.07
C ALA A 37 13.89 0.31 0.05
N ILE A 38 13.40 0.08 -1.17
CA ILE A 38 14.18 -0.54 -2.27
C ILE A 38 15.42 0.28 -2.60
N ASN A 39 15.37 1.61 -2.47
CA ASN A 39 16.52 2.46 -2.73
C ASN A 39 17.51 2.52 -1.55
N GLU A 40 17.15 2.05 -0.36
CA GLU A 40 18.01 2.09 0.83
C GLU A 40 18.62 0.73 1.17
N VAL A 41 18.09 -0.36 0.61
CA VAL A 41 18.52 -1.74 0.83
C VAL A 41 19.44 -2.23 -0.28
N ASN A 42 20.59 -2.82 0.06
CA ASN A 42 21.47 -3.52 -0.88
C ASN A 42 21.40 -5.06 -0.80
N ILE A 43 20.59 -5.62 0.09
CA ILE A 43 20.34 -7.06 0.19
C ILE A 43 19.45 -7.50 -0.99
N PRO A 44 19.95 -8.29 -1.97
CA PRO A 44 19.21 -8.59 -3.20
C PRO A 44 17.88 -9.30 -2.96
N GLU A 45 17.83 -10.23 -2.00
CA GLU A 45 16.64 -11.01 -1.66
C GLU A 45 15.56 -10.11 -1.07
N LEU A 46 15.93 -9.21 -0.15
CA LEU A 46 15.00 -8.24 0.43
C LEU A 46 14.52 -7.23 -0.63
N ARG A 47 15.40 -6.72 -1.50
CA ARG A 47 14.98 -5.86 -2.61
C ARG A 47 13.95 -6.53 -3.51
N LYS A 48 14.14 -7.83 -3.79
CA LYS A 48 13.21 -8.60 -4.61
C LYS A 48 11.84 -8.72 -3.92
N LEU A 49 11.82 -8.99 -2.62
CA LEU A 49 10.59 -9.03 -1.83
C LEU A 49 9.88 -7.67 -1.84
N LEU A 50 10.57 -6.59 -1.47
CA LEU A 50 10.00 -5.24 -1.47
C LEU A 50 9.49 -4.81 -2.85
N TYR A 51 10.21 -5.20 -3.91
CA TYR A 51 9.78 -4.91 -5.29
C TYR A 51 8.53 -5.70 -5.69
N HIS A 52 8.41 -6.96 -5.25
CA HIS A 52 7.19 -7.75 -5.47
C HIS A 52 5.99 -7.07 -4.80
N ILE A 53 6.10 -6.73 -3.51
CA ILE A 53 5.00 -6.09 -2.78
C ILE A 53 4.64 -4.74 -3.41
N MET A 54 5.64 -3.92 -3.78
CA MET A 54 5.40 -2.66 -4.50
C MET A 54 4.62 -2.84 -5.83
N LEU A 55 4.78 -3.97 -6.53
CA LEU A 55 3.99 -4.26 -7.73
C LEU A 55 2.54 -4.61 -7.38
N ASP A 56 2.34 -5.26 -6.25
CA ASP A 56 1.03 -5.59 -5.71
C ASP A 56 0.29 -4.32 -5.30
N GLU A 57 0.93 -3.38 -4.61
CA GLU A 57 0.32 -2.06 -4.29
C GLU A 57 -0.05 -1.25 -5.54
N LYS A 58 0.77 -1.34 -6.60
CA LYS A 58 0.43 -0.73 -7.90
C LYS A 58 -0.81 -1.38 -8.52
N ARG A 59 -0.97 -2.69 -8.35
CA ARG A 59 -2.16 -3.42 -8.79
C ARG A 59 -3.37 -3.01 -7.96
N HIS A 60 -3.24 -2.93 -6.63
CA HIS A 60 -4.30 -2.47 -5.72
C HIS A 60 -4.78 -1.07 -6.09
N TYR A 61 -3.86 -0.12 -6.30
CA TYR A 61 -4.18 1.22 -6.79
C TYR A 61 -5.03 1.17 -8.07
N GLY A 62 -4.63 0.34 -9.05
CA GLY A 62 -5.37 0.16 -10.29
C GLY A 62 -6.79 -0.37 -10.06
N MET A 63 -6.94 -1.37 -9.18
CA MET A 63 -8.22 -1.97 -8.84
C MET A 63 -9.16 -0.98 -8.14
N PHE A 64 -8.65 -0.20 -7.17
CA PHE A 64 -9.45 0.84 -6.53
C PHE A 64 -9.86 1.96 -7.49
N LEU A 65 -8.98 2.34 -8.41
CA LEU A 65 -9.28 3.41 -9.37
C LEU A 65 -10.35 2.96 -10.37
N GLU A 66 -10.30 1.71 -10.80
CA GLU A 66 -11.35 1.11 -11.62
C GLU A 66 -12.69 1.06 -10.87
N ALA A 67 -12.69 0.62 -9.61
CA ALA A 67 -13.90 0.62 -8.78
C ALA A 67 -14.47 2.04 -8.56
N LEU A 68 -13.61 3.03 -8.35
CA LEU A 68 -14.02 4.42 -8.21
C LEU A 68 -14.71 4.92 -9.49
N ARG A 69 -14.14 4.63 -10.66
CA ARG A 69 -14.70 5.03 -11.95
C ARG A 69 -16.04 4.36 -12.28
N LYS A 70 -16.30 3.16 -11.74
CA LYS A 70 -17.62 2.51 -11.86
C LYS A 70 -18.71 3.26 -11.07
N CYS A 71 -18.36 3.89 -9.94
CA CYS A 71 -19.33 4.57 -9.07
C CYS A 71 -19.33 6.11 -9.17
N ASP A 72 -18.30 6.70 -9.79
CA ASP A 72 -18.17 8.14 -10.03
C ASP A 72 -18.00 8.43 -11.52
N CYS A 73 -19.12 8.80 -12.16
CA CYS A 73 -19.15 9.06 -13.61
C CYS A 73 -18.27 10.25 -14.01
N VAL A 74 -18.10 11.24 -13.14
CA VAL A 74 -17.25 12.41 -13.44
C VAL A 74 -15.79 11.98 -13.42
N GLU A 75 -15.37 11.17 -12.44
CA GLU A 75 -14.02 10.60 -12.42
C GLU A 75 -13.73 9.77 -13.68
N PHE A 76 -14.72 9.00 -14.14
CA PHE A 76 -14.61 8.24 -15.39
C PHE A 76 -14.48 9.13 -16.62
N GLU A 77 -15.34 10.14 -16.77
CA GLU A 77 -15.26 11.12 -17.87
C GLU A 77 -13.89 11.83 -17.90
N LYS A 78 -13.42 12.27 -16.73
CA LYS A 78 -12.09 12.91 -16.61
C LYS A 78 -10.96 11.98 -17.00
N SER A 79 -11.10 10.67 -16.75
CA SER A 79 -10.12 9.69 -17.23
C SER A 79 -10.05 9.61 -18.75
N LEU A 80 -11.19 9.70 -19.44
CA LEU A 80 -11.23 9.72 -20.91
C LEU A 80 -10.68 11.03 -21.47
N ASP A 81 -11.08 12.17 -20.88
CA ASP A 81 -10.57 13.49 -21.25
C ASP A 81 -9.04 13.52 -21.16
N SER A 82 -8.46 12.94 -20.10
CA SER A 82 -7.01 12.94 -19.83
C SER A 82 -6.18 12.31 -20.94
N ILE A 83 -6.72 11.30 -21.63
CA ILE A 83 -6.03 10.61 -22.74
C ILE A 83 -5.70 11.59 -23.86
N SER A 84 -6.57 12.59 -24.10
CA SER A 84 -6.43 13.52 -25.21
C SER A 84 -5.38 14.62 -24.99
N HIS A 85 -5.06 14.96 -23.73
CA HIS A 85 -4.22 16.12 -23.41
C HIS A 85 -2.97 15.80 -22.57
N VAL A 86 -2.81 14.58 -22.07
CA VAL A 86 -1.56 14.15 -21.41
C VAL A 86 -0.56 13.67 -22.46
N GLU A 87 0.29 14.58 -22.95
CA GLU A 87 1.26 14.32 -24.02
C GLU A 87 2.62 13.79 -23.51
N ILE A 88 2.60 12.85 -22.56
CA ILE A 88 3.82 12.22 -22.04
C ILE A 88 4.11 10.96 -22.85
N LYS A 89 5.27 10.92 -23.54
CA LYS A 89 5.69 9.74 -24.29
C LYS A 89 5.96 8.57 -23.34
N ASN A 90 5.62 7.37 -23.79
CA ASN A 90 5.98 6.11 -23.12
C ASN A 90 7.50 5.93 -23.11
N LYS A 91 8.14 6.47 -22.09
CA LYS A 91 9.59 6.38 -21.85
C LYS A 91 9.82 6.12 -20.37
N PRO A 92 10.03 4.87 -19.95
CA PRO A 92 10.35 4.54 -18.57
C PRO A 92 11.54 5.37 -18.08
N LEU A 93 11.41 5.96 -16.90
CA LEU A 93 12.50 6.68 -16.26
C LEU A 93 13.58 5.68 -15.82
N LYS A 94 14.85 6.06 -15.99
CA LYS A 94 15.97 5.25 -15.50
C LYS A 94 16.00 5.32 -13.98
N THR A 95 15.87 4.19 -13.30
CA THR A 95 16.17 4.06 -11.88
C THR A 95 17.69 3.98 -11.70
N ARG A 96 18.22 4.69 -10.71
CA ARG A 96 19.61 4.52 -10.27
C ARG A 96 19.63 3.49 -9.15
N ASN A 97 20.58 2.56 -9.21
CA ASN A 97 20.85 1.70 -8.06
C ASN A 97 21.57 2.54 -7.00
N TYR A 98 21.16 2.38 -5.75
CA TYR A 98 21.94 2.88 -4.62
C TYR A 98 23.16 1.97 -4.46
N GLU A 99 24.33 2.59 -4.29
CA GLU A 99 25.63 1.91 -4.09
C GLU A 99 26.22 2.23 -2.71
N GLY A 100 25.40 2.75 -1.78
CA GLY A 100 25.85 3.03 -0.42
C GLY A 100 25.98 1.77 0.43
N LYS A 101 26.60 1.87 1.60
CA LYS A 101 26.69 0.72 2.54
C LYS A 101 25.34 0.49 3.23
N ASP A 102 25.00 -0.78 3.44
CA ASP A 102 23.85 -1.16 4.25
C ASP A 102 23.97 -0.59 5.66
N ASN A 103 22.95 0.17 6.07
CA ASN A 103 22.77 0.58 7.46
C ASN A 103 21.67 -0.28 8.06
N THR A 104 22.05 -1.32 8.80
CA THR A 104 21.12 -2.29 9.42
C THR A 104 19.99 -1.60 10.19
N THR A 105 20.27 -0.52 10.93
CA THR A 105 19.25 0.21 11.67
C THR A 105 18.21 0.86 10.76
N ILE A 106 18.64 1.41 9.62
CA ILE A 106 17.74 1.99 8.62
C ILE A 106 16.90 0.90 7.97
N ILE A 107 17.53 -0.20 7.54
CA ILE A 107 16.84 -1.33 6.91
C ILE A 107 15.75 -1.92 7.83
N LEU A 108 16.08 -2.20 9.09
CA LEU A 108 15.13 -2.74 10.05
C LEU A 108 14.00 -1.75 10.39
N LYS A 109 14.30 -0.44 10.37
CA LYS A 109 13.26 0.60 10.50
C LYS A 109 12.33 0.58 9.29
N GLU A 110 12.84 0.56 8.07
CA GLU A 110 12.01 0.55 6.86
C GLU A 110 11.12 -0.70 6.81
N ILE A 111 11.63 -1.89 7.17
CA ILE A 111 10.78 -3.09 7.25
C ILE A 111 9.62 -2.90 8.24
N ARG A 112 9.91 -2.38 9.44
CA ARG A 112 8.87 -2.13 10.47
C ARG A 112 7.86 -1.07 10.03
N ASP A 113 8.31 -0.02 9.36
CA ASP A 113 7.43 1.02 8.85
C ASP A 113 6.51 0.50 7.72
N ASN A 114 7.01 -0.39 6.86
CA ASN A 114 6.17 -1.05 5.85
C ASN A 114 5.17 -2.02 6.52
N ILE A 115 5.59 -2.85 7.48
CA ILE A 115 4.66 -3.71 8.27
C ILE A 115 3.54 -2.88 8.91
N LYS A 116 3.88 -1.72 9.49
CA LYS A 116 2.88 -0.81 10.03
C LYS A 116 1.91 -0.33 8.96
N GLY A 117 2.40 0.02 7.78
CA GLY A 117 1.59 0.43 6.63
C GLY A 117 0.60 -0.65 6.21
N GLU A 118 1.05 -1.90 6.08
CA GLU A 118 0.18 -3.04 5.74
C GLU A 118 -0.94 -3.24 6.76
N LEU A 119 -0.62 -3.17 8.06
CA LEU A 119 -1.61 -3.27 9.13
C LEU A 119 -2.60 -2.09 9.10
N GLU A 120 -2.14 -0.88 8.80
CA GLU A 120 -3.01 0.29 8.65
C GLU A 120 -3.96 0.14 7.44
N ALA A 121 -3.50 -0.47 6.34
CA ALA A 121 -4.31 -0.79 5.17
C ALA A 121 -5.36 -1.87 5.48
N VAL A 122 -4.99 -2.96 6.16
CA VAL A 122 -5.93 -3.99 6.63
C VAL A 122 -7.04 -3.37 7.48
N LEU A 123 -6.67 -2.56 8.48
CA LEU A 123 -7.64 -1.89 9.35
C LEU A 123 -8.56 -0.96 8.56
N LEU A 124 -8.01 -0.19 7.62
CA LEU A 124 -8.80 0.69 6.75
C LEU A 124 -9.81 -0.12 5.94
N TYR A 125 -9.37 -1.18 5.26
CA TYR A 125 -10.20 -1.95 4.34
C TYR A 125 -11.26 -2.76 5.05
N GLU A 126 -10.94 -3.42 6.16
CA GLU A 126 -11.91 -4.21 6.94
C GLU A 126 -12.94 -3.36 7.67
N SER A 127 -12.59 -2.13 8.09
CA SER A 127 -13.46 -1.27 8.91
C SER A 127 -14.82 -0.94 8.27
N ILE A 128 -14.94 -1.10 6.96
CA ILE A 128 -16.11 -0.67 6.19
C ILE A 128 -16.75 -1.79 5.36
N ILE A 129 -16.20 -3.01 5.34
CA ILE A 129 -16.75 -4.12 4.54
C ILE A 129 -18.23 -4.35 4.90
N GLU A 130 -18.55 -4.39 6.19
CA GLU A 130 -19.92 -4.59 6.67
C GLU A 130 -20.85 -3.39 6.43
N GLN A 131 -20.29 -2.22 6.07
CA GLN A 131 -21.05 -0.98 5.83
C GLN A 131 -21.39 -0.76 4.35
N ILE A 132 -20.85 -1.58 3.44
CA ILE A 132 -21.07 -1.50 2.00
C ILE A 132 -22.06 -2.57 1.55
N ASP A 133 -23.13 -2.19 0.84
CA ASP A 133 -24.07 -3.15 0.25
C ASP A 133 -23.57 -3.79 -1.06
N ASP A 134 -22.68 -3.09 -1.78
CA ASP A 134 -22.12 -3.55 -3.05
C ASP A 134 -21.17 -4.75 -2.85
N LYS A 135 -21.62 -5.92 -3.30
CA LYS A 135 -20.88 -7.19 -3.19
C LYS A 135 -19.59 -7.20 -4.01
N GLU A 136 -19.52 -6.50 -5.15
CA GLU A 136 -18.28 -6.42 -5.92
C GLU A 136 -17.21 -5.68 -5.12
N ILE A 137 -17.60 -4.59 -4.47
CA ILE A 137 -16.69 -3.78 -3.65
C ILE A 137 -16.32 -4.52 -2.36
N GLN A 138 -17.25 -5.19 -1.71
CA GLN A 138 -16.93 -6.05 -0.55
C GLN A 138 -15.89 -7.12 -0.91
N ASN A 139 -16.08 -7.82 -2.03
CA ASN A 139 -15.15 -8.85 -2.47
C ASN A 139 -13.77 -8.27 -2.84
N LEU A 140 -13.76 -7.09 -3.48
CA LEU A 140 -12.52 -6.36 -3.77
C LEU A 140 -11.75 -6.04 -2.49
N LEU A 141 -12.41 -5.47 -1.48
CA LEU A 141 -11.80 -5.10 -0.21
C LEU A 141 -11.29 -6.33 0.56
N GLN A 142 -12.09 -7.41 0.59
CA GLN A 142 -11.69 -8.64 1.24
C GLN A 142 -10.45 -9.25 0.58
N ARG A 143 -10.39 -9.21 -0.75
CA ARG A 143 -9.25 -9.70 -1.51
C ARG A 143 -8.00 -8.89 -1.19
N ILE A 144 -8.04 -7.57 -1.35
CA ILE A 144 -6.89 -6.70 -1.10
C ILE A 144 -6.45 -6.82 0.36
N SER A 145 -7.38 -6.77 1.32
CA SER A 145 -7.08 -6.96 2.75
C SER A 145 -6.38 -8.29 3.05
N ASN A 146 -6.69 -9.37 2.31
CA ASN A 146 -5.98 -10.64 2.47
C ASN A 146 -4.58 -10.60 1.86
N GLU A 147 -4.40 -9.90 0.73
CA GLU A 147 -3.09 -9.64 0.11
C GLU A 147 -2.21 -8.81 1.09
N GLU A 148 -2.74 -7.80 1.79
CA GLU A 148 -1.95 -7.02 2.79
C GLU A 148 -1.57 -7.83 4.04
N LYS A 149 -2.39 -8.81 4.43
CA LYS A 149 -2.02 -9.76 5.50
C LYS A 149 -0.88 -10.66 5.05
N GLU A 150 -0.86 -11.07 3.79
CA GLU A 150 0.27 -11.81 3.22
C GLU A 150 1.54 -10.94 3.24
N HIS A 151 1.48 -9.69 2.78
CA HIS A 151 2.60 -8.74 2.84
C HIS A 151 3.13 -8.54 4.27
N THR A 152 2.22 -8.40 5.25
CA THR A 152 2.56 -8.32 6.68
C THR A 152 3.40 -9.51 7.13
N GLU A 153 2.99 -10.73 6.76
CA GLU A 153 3.70 -11.95 7.12
C GLU A 153 5.03 -12.07 6.38
N GLU A 154 5.10 -11.78 5.09
CA GLU A 154 6.34 -11.81 4.32
C GLU A 154 7.39 -10.83 4.89
N LEU A 155 6.98 -9.61 5.22
CA LEU A 155 7.86 -8.62 5.84
C LEU A 155 8.26 -9.01 7.26
N THR A 156 7.35 -9.60 8.03
CA THR A 156 7.66 -10.13 9.37
C THR A 156 8.71 -11.23 9.27
N GLN A 157 8.57 -12.13 8.30
CA GLN A 157 9.54 -13.17 8.00
C GLN A 157 10.91 -12.59 7.60
N ALA A 158 10.95 -11.48 6.85
CA ALA A 158 12.19 -10.77 6.56
C ALA A 158 12.78 -10.12 7.83
N LEU A 159 11.94 -9.49 8.66
CA LEU A 159 12.34 -8.81 9.88
C LEU A 159 13.02 -9.78 10.86
N ILE A 160 12.38 -10.91 11.18
CA ILE A 160 12.92 -11.89 12.14
C ILE A 160 14.22 -12.56 11.67
N ARG A 161 14.47 -12.61 10.35
CA ARG A 161 15.71 -13.17 9.78
C ARG A 161 16.87 -12.18 9.81
N LEU A 162 16.57 -10.88 9.78
CA LEU A 162 17.56 -9.81 9.66
C LEU A 162 17.84 -9.10 10.99
N ASP A 163 16.86 -9.07 11.89
CA ASP A 163 17.07 -8.58 13.24
C ASP A 163 17.76 -9.66 14.07
N LYS A 164 18.78 -9.24 14.81
CA LYS A 164 19.54 -10.14 15.69
C LYS A 164 18.80 -10.39 17.01
N ASP A 165 17.92 -9.46 17.39
CA ASP A 165 17.23 -9.49 18.66
C ASP A 165 15.92 -10.28 18.51
N PRO A 166 15.59 -11.15 19.48
CA PRO A 166 14.42 -12.02 19.38
C PRO A 166 13.12 -11.22 19.45
N PHE A 167 12.11 -11.69 18.70
CA PHE A 167 10.73 -11.21 18.80
C PHE A 167 9.87 -12.10 19.72
N GLY A 168 10.50 -13.00 20.47
CA GLY A 168 9.85 -13.82 21.49
C GLY A 168 9.13 -15.03 20.87
N PRO A 169 7.78 -15.08 20.86
CA PRO A 169 7.07 -16.24 20.31
C PRO A 169 7.42 -16.58 18.84
N LEU A 170 7.91 -15.60 18.08
CA LEU A 170 8.26 -15.78 16.66
C LEU A 170 9.62 -16.44 16.43
N ASP A 171 10.45 -16.58 17.47
CA ASP A 171 11.80 -17.14 17.33
C ASP A 171 11.80 -18.62 16.93
N CYS A 172 10.68 -19.33 17.14
CA CYS A 172 10.52 -20.73 16.75
C CYS A 172 10.49 -20.98 15.23
N PHE A 173 10.29 -19.93 14.42
CA PHE A 173 10.25 -19.99 12.96
C PHE A 173 11.62 -19.81 12.29
N ILE A 174 12.67 -19.55 13.07
CA ILE A 174 14.05 -19.47 12.60
C ILE A 174 14.67 -20.87 12.75
N ARG A 175 14.43 -21.76 11.78
CA ARG A 175 15.09 -23.07 11.67
C ARG A 175 15.69 -23.24 10.28
#